data_AF-A0A7C3I8M6-F1
#
_entry.id   AF-A0A7C3I8M6-F1
#
_cell.length_a   1.000
_cell.length_b   1.000
_cell.length_c   1.000
_cell.angle_alpha   90.00
_cell.angle_beta   90.00
_cell.angle_gamma   90.00
#
_symmetry.space_group_name_H-M   'P 1'
#
loop_
_entity.id
_entity.type
_entity.pdbx_description
1 polymer ?
#
loop_
_entity_poly.entity_id
_entity_poly.type
_entity_poly.pdbx_seq_one_letter_code
_entity_poly.pdbx_strand_id
1 'polypeptide(L)'
;MGAGAIPLSIEKILKERLKKKFSLKVYLADTSYDGEGKIDVSFHGGNPVFSPPKQMVLNYKLGTLNATQFHKEYRAFLENSFIQHQYTWDRILESGKIVLVCSCNGVDKQCHRQAFIKFLKLFGAVFKGTLR
;
A
#
# COMPACT_ATOMS: atom_id res chain seq x y z
N MET A 1 -18.01 -17.26 -0.77
CA MET A 1 -17.19 -16.07 -0.52
C MET A 1 -16.23 -16.39 0.62
N GLY A 2 -15.08 -16.98 0.31
CA GLY A 2 -14.10 -17.35 1.34
C GLY A 2 -13.35 -16.10 1.77
N ALA A 3 -13.47 -15.70 3.04
CA ALA A 3 -12.42 -14.92 3.66
C ALA A 3 -11.15 -15.75 3.52
N GLY A 4 -10.22 -15.32 2.67
CA GLY A 4 -8.96 -16.02 2.45
C GLY A 4 -8.24 -16.12 3.79
N ALA A 5 -8.35 -17.27 4.45
CA ALA A 5 -7.59 -17.55 5.65
C ALA A 5 -6.12 -17.45 5.24
N ILE A 6 -5.43 -16.46 5.82
CA ILE A 6 -4.00 -16.30 5.64
C ILE A 6 -3.34 -17.51 6.32
N PRO A 7 -2.60 -18.38 5.60
CA PRO A 7 -1.91 -19.49 6.23
C PRO A 7 -1.11 -19.06 7.48
N LEU A 8 -1.15 -19.85 8.56
CA LEU A 8 -0.46 -19.56 9.82
C LEU A 8 1.05 -19.24 9.64
N SER A 9 1.68 -19.79 8.60
CA SER A 9 3.06 -19.50 8.22
C SER A 9 3.28 -18.05 7.80
N ILE A 10 2.29 -17.42 7.15
CA ILE A 10 2.35 -16.03 6.72
C ILE A 10 2.29 -15.07 7.90
N GLU A 11 1.37 -15.32 8.84
CA GLU A 11 1.27 -14.48 10.04
C GLU A 11 2.57 -14.49 10.83
N LYS A 12 3.27 -15.64 10.85
CA LYS A 12 4.59 -15.76 11.46
C LYS A 12 5.63 -14.90 10.74
N ILE A 13 5.76 -15.01 9.42
CA ILE A 13 6.71 -14.22 8.61
C ILE A 13 6.45 -12.72 8.81
N LEU A 14 5.19 -12.29 8.70
CA LEU A 14 4.82 -10.89 8.90
C LEU A 14 5.16 -10.43 10.31
N LYS A 15 4.81 -11.20 11.36
CA LYS A 15 5.17 -10.90 12.75
C LYS A 15 6.67 -10.78 12.95
N GLU A 16 7.47 -11.67 12.38
CA GLU A 16 8.94 -11.61 12.46
C GLU A 16 9.48 -10.35 11.81
N ARG A 17 9.00 -10.00 10.61
CA ARG A 17 9.42 -8.78 9.91
C ARG A 17 8.97 -7.51 10.61
N LEU A 18 7.81 -7.51 11.26
CA LEU A 18 7.31 -6.38 12.06
C LEU A 18 8.14 -6.10 13.31
N LYS A 19 8.93 -7.06 13.80
CA LYS A 19 9.91 -6.82 14.87
C LYS A 19 11.05 -5.91 14.40
N LYS A 20 11.41 -5.98 13.12
CA LYS A 20 12.38 -5.06 12.50
C LYS A 20 11.65 -3.74 12.20
N LYS A 21 12.05 -2.67 12.87
CA LYS A 21 11.56 -1.32 12.57
C LYS A 21 12.45 -0.69 11.51
N PHE A 22 11.85 -0.28 10.41
CA PHE A 22 12.54 0.40 9.32
C PHE A 22 12.44 1.91 9.52
N SER A 23 13.54 2.62 9.28
CA SER A 23 13.57 4.07 9.26
C SER A 23 13.08 4.59 7.91
N LEU A 24 11.80 4.34 7.59
CA LEU A 24 11.20 4.72 6.31
C LEU A 24 10.38 6.00 6.46
N LYS A 25 10.72 7.02 5.67
CA LYS A 25 9.92 8.25 5.52
C LYS A 25 9.00 8.12 4.32
N VAL A 26 7.70 8.34 4.53
CA VAL A 26 6.69 8.26 3.47
C VAL A 26 6.13 9.63 3.18
N TYR A 27 6.14 10.01 1.91
CA TYR A 27 5.54 11.23 1.40
C TYR A 27 4.46 10.93 0.38
N LEU A 28 3.57 11.89 0.14
CA LEU A 28 2.67 11.89 -1.00
C LEU A 28 3.13 12.91 -2.04
N ALA A 29 2.85 12.68 -3.30
CA ALA A 29 2.94 13.69 -4.35
C ALA A 29 1.90 13.40 -5.45
N ASP A 30 1.77 14.34 -6.38
CA ASP A 30 0.95 14.17 -7.58
C ASP A 30 1.62 13.26 -8.60
N THR A 31 0.86 12.79 -9.59
CA THR A 31 1.35 11.84 -10.61
C THR A 31 2.48 12.41 -11.48
N SER A 32 2.54 13.73 -11.60
CA SER A 32 3.61 14.48 -12.28
C SER A 32 4.95 14.43 -11.55
N TYR A 33 5.00 14.03 -10.28
CA TYR A 33 6.26 13.92 -9.53
C TYR A 33 7.25 13.01 -10.26
N ASP A 34 8.46 13.50 -10.50
CA ASP A 34 9.53 12.83 -11.22
C ASP A 34 10.79 12.62 -10.35
N GLY A 35 10.76 13.08 -9.11
CA GLY A 35 11.86 12.95 -8.16
C GLY A 35 12.08 11.52 -7.63
N GLU A 36 13.17 11.36 -6.89
CA GLU A 36 13.60 10.07 -6.35
C GLU A 36 12.61 9.45 -5.36
N GLY A 37 12.58 8.11 -5.35
CA GLY A 37 11.74 7.33 -4.45
C GLY A 37 10.26 7.30 -4.86
N LYS A 38 9.93 7.73 -6.08
CA LYS A 38 8.57 7.61 -6.65
C LYS A 38 8.12 6.15 -6.68
N ILE A 39 6.98 5.89 -6.04
CA ILE A 39 6.26 4.63 -6.14
C ILE A 39 4.85 4.94 -6.65
N ASP A 40 4.60 4.56 -7.89
CA ASP A 40 3.27 4.69 -8.49
C ASP A 40 2.38 3.55 -8.01
N VAL A 41 1.30 3.91 -7.29
CA VAL A 41 0.28 2.98 -6.83
C VAL A 41 -1.06 3.18 -7.53
N SER A 42 -1.06 3.92 -8.64
CA SER A 42 -2.23 4.14 -9.47
C SER A 42 -2.81 2.82 -9.93
N PHE A 43 -4.13 2.72 -9.85
CA PHE A 43 -4.84 1.59 -10.42
C PHE A 43 -4.56 1.42 -11.93
N HIS A 44 -4.39 2.54 -12.66
CA HIS A 44 -4.01 2.52 -14.06
C HIS A 44 -2.48 2.60 -14.20
N GLY A 45 -1.83 1.47 -14.47
CA GLY A 45 -0.40 1.44 -14.82
C GLY A 45 0.58 1.59 -13.66
N GLY A 46 0.10 1.64 -12.41
CA GLY A 46 0.96 1.62 -11.23
C GLY A 46 1.61 0.25 -11.02
N ASN A 47 2.54 0.18 -10.06
CA ASN A 47 3.27 -1.04 -9.74
C ASN A 47 2.30 -2.12 -9.22
N PRO A 48 2.16 -3.28 -9.87
CA PRO A 48 1.18 -4.31 -9.50
C PRO A 48 1.45 -4.96 -8.14
N VAL A 49 2.66 -4.80 -7.59
CA VAL A 49 2.99 -5.25 -6.22
C VAL A 49 2.24 -4.41 -5.19
N PHE A 50 1.98 -3.13 -5.47
CA PHE A 50 1.42 -2.19 -4.51
C PHE A 50 0.05 -1.65 -4.91
N SER A 51 -0.26 -1.66 -6.20
CA SER A 51 -1.48 -1.06 -6.74
C SER A 51 -2.68 -1.96 -6.47
N PRO A 52 -3.83 -1.40 -6.01
CA PRO A 52 -5.02 -2.20 -5.76
C PRO A 52 -5.50 -2.89 -7.06
N PRO A 53 -5.98 -4.14 -6.97
CA PRO A 53 -6.56 -4.83 -8.13
C PRO A 53 -7.70 -4.03 -8.78
N LYS A 54 -7.78 -4.09 -10.11
CA LYS A 54 -8.80 -3.38 -10.91
C LYS A 54 -10.21 -3.57 -10.37
N GLN A 55 -10.58 -4.83 -10.13
CA GLN A 55 -11.92 -5.18 -9.69
C GLN A 55 -12.27 -4.55 -8.34
N MET A 56 -11.30 -4.48 -7.42
CA MET A 56 -11.51 -3.89 -6.09
C MET A 56 -11.83 -2.40 -6.19
N VAL A 57 -11.10 -1.67 -7.05
CA VAL A 57 -11.35 -0.24 -7.29
C VAL A 57 -12.69 -0.02 -7.97
N LEU A 58 -13.03 -0.86 -8.96
CA LEU A 58 -14.33 -0.78 -9.64
C LEU A 58 -15.49 -1.04 -8.67
N ASN A 59 -15.42 -2.09 -7.85
CA ASN A 59 -16.45 -2.41 -6.87
C ASN A 59 -16.64 -1.28 -5.86
N TYR A 60 -15.58 -0.60 -5.45
CA TYR A 60 -15.68 0.59 -4.59
C TYR A 60 -16.33 1.77 -5.30
N LYS A 61 -15.91 2.07 -6.54
CA LYS A 61 -16.50 3.17 -7.33
C LYS A 61 -17.98 2.95 -7.65
N LEU A 62 -18.40 1.71 -7.84
CA LEU A 62 -19.78 1.32 -8.10
C LEU A 62 -20.62 1.19 -6.83
N GLY A 63 -20.05 1.44 -5.64
CA GLY A 63 -20.76 1.37 -4.36
C GLY A 63 -21.03 -0.06 -3.86
N THR A 64 -20.54 -1.09 -4.56
CA THR A 64 -20.65 -2.49 -4.14
C THR A 64 -19.73 -2.81 -2.95
N LEU A 65 -18.63 -2.07 -2.81
CA LEU A 65 -17.81 -2.02 -1.60
C LEU A 65 -17.94 -0.65 -0.94
N ASN A 66 -18.09 -0.64 0.38
CA ASN A 66 -17.91 0.59 1.16
C ASN A 66 -16.42 0.83 1.50
N ALA A 67 -16.10 2.01 2.03
CA ALA A 67 -14.71 2.40 2.32
C ALA A 67 -14.02 1.47 3.32
N THR A 68 -14.74 0.99 4.34
CA THR A 68 -14.22 0.06 5.35
C THR A 68 -13.87 -1.28 4.73
N GLN A 69 -14.75 -1.82 3.89
CA GLN A 69 -14.51 -3.07 3.16
C GLN A 69 -13.34 -2.92 2.18
N PHE A 70 -13.31 -1.85 1.39
CA PHE A 70 -12.23 -1.56 0.47
C PHE A 70 -10.87 -1.51 1.18
N HIS A 71 -10.76 -0.82 2.32
CA HIS A 71 -9.51 -0.78 3.10
C HIS A 71 -9.11 -2.15 3.66
N LYS A 72 -10.09 -2.96 4.09
CA LYS A 72 -9.83 -4.32 4.58
C LYS A 72 -9.31 -5.22 3.47
N GLU A 73 -9.95 -5.20 2.30
CA GLU A 73 -9.54 -6.02 1.16
C GLU A 73 -8.19 -5.57 0.61
N TYR A 74 -7.96 -4.27 0.50
CA TYR A 74 -6.69 -3.75 0.03
C TYR A 74 -5.54 -4.07 1.00
N ARG A 75 -5.80 -4.05 2.31
CA ARG A 75 -4.83 -4.53 3.30
C ARG A 75 -4.50 -6.01 3.09
N ALA A 76 -5.50 -6.87 2.90
CA ALA A 76 -5.27 -8.30 2.65
C ALA A 76 -4.45 -8.51 1.36
N PHE A 77 -4.71 -7.70 0.32
CA PHE A 77 -3.90 -7.68 -0.88
C PHE A 77 -2.44 -7.30 -0.61
N LEU A 78 -2.18 -6.24 0.17
CA LEU A 78 -0.82 -5.82 0.54
C LEU A 78 -0.10 -6.88 1.38
N GLU A 79 -0.80 -7.54 2.30
CA GLU A 79 -0.26 -8.65 3.08
C GLU A 79 0.14 -9.81 2.16
N ASN A 80 -0.72 -10.21 1.22
CA ASN A 80 -0.40 -11.24 0.25
C ASN A 80 0.80 -10.85 -0.65
N SER A 81 0.79 -9.62 -1.15
CA SER A 81 1.88 -9.06 -1.95
C SER A 81 3.21 -9.06 -1.19
N PHE A 82 3.20 -8.73 0.10
CA PHE A 82 4.39 -8.73 0.96
C PHE A 82 5.11 -10.08 0.94
N ILE A 83 4.35 -11.18 0.98
CA ILE A 83 4.91 -12.53 1.00
C ILE A 83 5.40 -12.94 -0.39
N GLN A 84 4.61 -12.62 -1.42
CA GLN A 84 4.92 -13.01 -2.80
C GLN A 84 6.10 -12.23 -3.39
N HIS A 85 6.35 -11.01 -2.90
CA HIS A 85 7.30 -10.08 -3.50
C HIS A 85 8.30 -9.52 -2.47
N GLN A 86 8.80 -10.36 -1.57
CA GLN A 86 9.68 -9.94 -0.46
C GLN A 86 10.85 -9.07 -0.92
N TYR A 87 11.52 -9.41 -2.01
CA TYR A 87 12.63 -8.61 -2.54
C TYR A 87 12.22 -7.16 -2.87
N THR A 88 11.08 -6.98 -3.54
CA THR A 88 10.55 -5.64 -3.87
C THR A 88 10.17 -4.87 -2.61
N TRP A 89 9.58 -5.57 -1.63
CA TRP A 89 9.23 -4.98 -0.34
C TRP A 89 10.45 -4.55 0.46
N ASP A 90 11.51 -5.36 0.46
CA ASP A 90 12.75 -5.06 1.16
C ASP A 90 13.42 -3.82 0.59
N ARG A 91 13.46 -3.71 -0.74
CA ARG A 91 13.96 -2.51 -1.41
C ARG A 91 13.21 -1.24 -0.99
N ILE A 92 11.88 -1.27 -0.90
CA ILE A 92 11.14 -0.08 -0.49
C ILE A 92 11.27 0.21 1.00
N LEU A 93 11.26 -0.81 1.86
CA LEU A 93 11.36 -0.65 3.31
C LEU A 93 12.75 -0.16 3.74
N GLU A 94 13.79 -0.56 3.00
CA GLU A 94 15.19 -0.19 3.27
C GLU A 94 15.64 1.08 2.52
N SER A 95 14.81 1.61 1.61
CA SER A 95 15.13 2.82 0.84
C SER A 95 15.29 4.11 1.67
N GLY A 96 14.81 4.12 2.91
CA GLY A 96 14.82 5.30 3.80
C GLY A 96 13.80 6.39 3.45
N LYS A 97 13.43 6.53 2.17
CA LYS A 97 12.40 7.48 1.69
C LYS A 97 11.66 6.92 0.48
N ILE A 98 10.33 7.01 0.53
CA ILE A 98 9.47 6.82 -0.64
C ILE A 98 8.47 7.97 -0.80
N VAL A 99 8.00 8.16 -2.04
CA VAL A 99 6.98 9.12 -2.43
C VAL A 99 5.87 8.37 -3.16
N LEU A 100 4.71 8.24 -2.52
CA LEU A 100 3.56 7.57 -3.09
C LEU A 100 2.79 8.51 -4.01
N VAL A 101 2.67 8.14 -5.28
CA VAL A 101 1.84 8.86 -6.26
C VAL A 101 0.64 8.03 -6.64
N CYS A 102 -0.46 8.70 -6.97
CA CYS A 102 -1.66 8.03 -7.41
C CYS A 102 -2.54 8.95 -8.25
N SER A 103 -3.08 8.42 -9.34
CA SER A 103 -4.07 9.08 -10.20
C SER A 103 -5.52 8.99 -9.67
N CYS A 104 -5.73 8.68 -8.39
CA CYS A 104 -7.06 8.56 -7.80
C CYS A 104 -7.73 9.95 -7.69
N ASN A 105 -8.95 10.10 -8.21
CA ASN A 105 -9.77 11.29 -7.95
C ASN A 105 -10.46 11.24 -6.56
N GLY A 106 -10.02 10.35 -5.67
CA GLY A 106 -10.62 10.19 -4.35
C GLY A 106 -10.16 11.31 -3.42
N VAL A 107 -11.09 11.90 -2.66
CA VAL A 107 -10.77 12.85 -1.58
C VAL A 107 -9.80 12.18 -0.60
N ASP A 108 -8.81 12.92 -0.07
CA ASP A 108 -7.63 12.39 0.63
C ASP A 108 -7.87 11.20 1.57
N LYS A 109 -8.98 11.18 2.33
CA LYS A 109 -9.30 10.12 3.30
C LYS A 109 -9.76 8.80 2.67
N GLN A 110 -10.14 8.80 1.40
CA GLN A 110 -10.67 7.65 0.65
C GLN A 110 -9.69 7.10 -0.40
N CYS A 111 -8.56 7.79 -0.64
CA CYS A 111 -7.56 7.25 -1.56
C CYS A 111 -6.79 6.10 -0.91
N HIS A 112 -6.54 5.04 -1.67
CA HIS A 112 -5.80 3.85 -1.22
C HIS A 112 -4.36 4.16 -0.78
N ARG A 113 -3.79 5.30 -1.17
CA ARG A 113 -2.52 5.82 -0.61
C ARG A 113 -2.56 5.86 0.93
N GLN A 114 -3.70 6.24 1.53
CA GLN A 114 -3.86 6.27 2.98
C GLN A 114 -3.88 4.87 3.59
N ALA A 115 -4.55 3.92 2.94
CA ALA A 115 -4.55 2.54 3.39
C ALA A 115 -3.14 1.93 3.27
N PHE A 116 -2.39 2.28 2.23
CA PHE A 116 -1.01 1.84 2.08
C PHE A 116 -0.09 2.47 3.14
N ILE A 117 -0.23 3.77 3.43
CA ILE A 117 0.49 4.42 4.54
C ILE A 117 0.20 3.72 5.87
N LYS A 118 -1.08 3.41 6.16
CA LYS A 118 -1.46 2.67 7.38
C LYS A 118 -0.78 1.30 7.46
N PHE A 119 -0.66 0.61 6.33
CA PHE A 119 0.06 -0.66 6.26
C PHE A 119 1.57 -0.48 6.50
N LEU A 120 2.21 0.49 5.85
CA LEU A 120 3.64 0.78 6.03
C LEU A 120 4.00 1.19 7.46
N LYS A 121 3.09 1.86 8.18
CA LYS A 121 3.26 2.19 9.61
C LYS A 121 3.45 0.98 10.50
N LEU A 122 2.93 -0.20 10.11
CA LEU A 122 3.16 -1.44 10.86
C LEU A 122 4.67 -1.75 10.93
N PHE A 123 5.40 -1.50 9.84
CA PHE A 123 6.85 -1.67 9.73
C PHE A 123 7.68 -0.52 10.34
N GLY A 124 7.04 0.45 10.99
CA GLY A 124 7.70 1.60 11.61
C GLY A 124 7.84 2.82 10.69
N ALA A 125 7.24 2.80 9.50
CA ALA A 125 7.30 3.94 8.59
C ALA A 125 6.60 5.18 9.18
N VAL A 126 7.16 6.37 8.92
CA VAL A 126 6.65 7.65 9.39
C VAL A 126 6.17 8.49 8.21
N PHE A 127 4.90 8.88 8.25
CA PHE A 127 4.34 9.81 7.27
C PHE A 127 4.85 11.23 7.51
N LYS A 128 5.36 11.88 6.46
CA LYS A 128 6.02 13.19 6.54
C LYS A 128 5.29 14.31 5.78
N GLY A 129 4.14 14.02 5.16
CA GLY A 129 3.32 15.01 4.47
C GLY A 129 3.33 14.85 2.95
N THR A 130 2.91 15.90 2.25
CA THR A 130 2.80 15.96 0.80
C THR A 130 3.91 16.87 0.25
N LEU A 131 4.60 16.41 -0.78
CA LEU A 131 5.55 17.19 -1.57
C LEU A 131 4.79 17.92 -2.68
N ARG A 132 5.24 19.14 -2.98
CA ARG A 132 4.74 19.94 -4.10
C ARG A 132 5.68 19.79 -5.29
#